data_AF-A0A1Y0ISH4-F1
#
_entry.id   AF-A0A1Y0ISH4-F1
#
_cell.length_a   1.000
_cell.length_b   1.000
_cell.length_c   1.000
_cell.angle_alpha   90.00
_cell.angle_beta   90.00
_cell.angle_gamma   90.00
#
_symmetry.space_group_name_H-M   'P 1'
#
loop_
_entity.id
_entity.type
_entity.pdbx_description
1 polymer ?
#
loop_
_entity_poly.entity_id
_entity_poly.type
_entity_poly.pdbx_seq_one_letter_code
_entity_poly.pdbx_strand_id
1 'polypeptide(L)'
;MFIARYKQLFAGILIGSVIAGVSVASADQSITAYLSPIKFTFDGKTKALPEGYAVLTYKDRTYVPARFVAEELGAKVDWINSTQTVAITTTTGLPSGQNCGTPAIKGNISSSGEKIFHVPGGQYYEVTIAEEMFCTPEAALAAGYRASLR
;
A
#
# COMPACT_ATOMS: atom_id res chain seq x y z
N MET A 1 7.52 -64.14 61.10
CA MET A 1 8.04 -62.86 61.64
C MET A 1 8.79 -62.11 60.53
N PHE A 2 8.09 -61.43 59.62
CA PHE A 2 8.68 -60.85 58.39
C PHE A 2 8.08 -59.46 58.02
N ILE A 3 7.72 -58.62 59.00
CA ILE A 3 7.02 -57.32 58.74
C ILE A 3 7.77 -56.14 59.40
N ALA A 4 9.08 -56.01 59.19
CA ALA A 4 9.83 -54.92 59.85
C ALA A 4 10.96 -54.26 59.03
N ARG A 5 11.03 -54.41 57.70
CA ARG A 5 12.12 -53.80 56.88
C ARG A 5 11.69 -52.85 55.76
N TYR A 6 10.40 -52.52 55.63
CA TYR A 6 9.91 -51.65 54.53
C TYR A 6 9.62 -50.19 54.91
N LYS A 7 9.68 -49.82 56.20
CA LYS A 7 9.37 -48.44 56.66
C LYS A 7 10.34 -47.37 56.12
N GLN A 8 11.57 -47.76 55.80
CA GLN A 8 12.62 -46.85 55.31
C GLN A 8 12.60 -46.66 53.78
N LEU A 9 11.83 -47.46 53.03
CA LEU A 9 11.76 -47.36 51.56
C LEU A 9 10.62 -46.45 51.07
N PHE A 10 9.60 -46.20 51.89
CA PHE A 10 8.50 -45.30 51.54
C PHE A 10 8.87 -43.81 51.66
N ALA A 11 9.86 -43.46 52.50
CA ALA A 11 10.29 -42.07 52.69
C ALA A 11 11.08 -41.51 51.50
N GLY A 12 11.80 -42.36 50.75
CA GLY A 12 12.62 -41.93 49.60
C GLY A 12 11.83 -41.63 48.32
N ILE A 13 10.68 -42.29 48.12
CA ILE A 13 9.85 -42.14 46.90
C ILE A 13 9.07 -40.81 46.90
N LEU A 14 8.77 -40.26 48.08
CA LEU A 14 8.09 -38.96 48.20
C LEU A 14 9.02 -37.79 47.86
N ILE A 15 10.32 -37.88 48.14
CA ILE A 15 11.30 -36.81 47.85
C ILE A 15 11.73 -36.85 46.38
N GLY A 16 11.88 -38.04 45.80
CA GLY A 16 12.24 -38.19 44.37
C GLY A 16 11.19 -37.67 43.39
N SER A 17 9.92 -37.59 43.80
CA SER A 17 8.82 -37.15 42.92
C SER A 17 8.69 -35.62 42.81
N VAL A 18 9.40 -34.84 43.63
CA VAL A 18 9.28 -33.35 43.62
C VAL A 18 10.19 -32.69 42.58
N ILE A 19 11.22 -33.38 42.06
CA ILE A 19 12.28 -32.75 41.23
C ILE A 19 12.08 -32.92 39.70
N ALA A 20 11.05 -33.63 39.24
CA ALA A 20 10.80 -33.81 37.80
C ALA A 20 9.91 -32.72 37.15
N GLY A 21 9.57 -31.65 37.88
CA GLY A 21 8.70 -30.58 37.39
C GLY A 21 9.46 -29.45 36.68
N VAL A 22 10.25 -29.73 35.65
CA VAL A 22 10.75 -28.66 34.76
C VAL A 22 9.69 -28.41 33.70
N SER A 23 8.84 -27.42 33.92
CA SER A 23 7.90 -26.94 32.91
C SER A 23 8.69 -26.24 31.80
N VAL A 24 8.84 -26.89 30.65
CA VAL A 24 9.23 -26.18 29.43
C VAL A 24 8.02 -25.37 28.95
N ALA A 25 8.05 -24.06 29.17
CA ALA A 25 7.05 -23.16 28.61
C ALA A 25 7.35 -22.98 27.12
N SER A 26 6.67 -23.74 26.27
CA SER A 26 6.64 -23.49 24.83
C SER A 26 5.71 -22.31 24.56
N ALA A 27 6.25 -21.16 24.15
CA ALA A 27 5.43 -20.09 23.60
C ALA A 27 5.02 -20.49 22.18
N ASP A 28 3.83 -21.09 22.03
CA ASP A 28 3.24 -21.37 20.72
C ASP A 28 2.71 -20.06 20.11
N GLN A 29 3.54 -19.40 19.30
CA GLN A 29 3.12 -18.23 18.53
C GLN A 29 2.46 -18.69 17.22
N SER A 30 1.32 -19.36 17.31
CA SER A 30 0.54 -19.69 16.12
C SER A 30 -0.14 -18.41 15.58
N ILE A 31 0.21 -18.04 14.35
CA ILE A 31 -0.46 -16.96 13.64
C ILE A 31 -1.78 -17.52 13.08
N THR A 32 -2.91 -17.17 13.71
CA THR A 32 -4.23 -17.52 13.18
C THR A 32 -4.59 -16.52 12.07
N ALA A 33 -4.66 -16.98 10.82
CA ALA A 33 -5.11 -16.19 9.67
C ALA A 33 -6.49 -16.66 9.21
N TYR A 34 -7.41 -15.71 8.98
CA TYR A 34 -8.75 -16.00 8.44
C TYR A 34 -8.82 -15.56 6.97
N LEU A 35 -9.38 -16.43 6.11
CA LEU A 35 -9.79 -16.07 4.76
C LEU A 35 -11.04 -15.20 4.86
N SER A 36 -10.88 -13.89 4.70
CA SER A 36 -12.01 -12.95 4.68
C SER A 36 -12.55 -12.84 3.25
N PRO A 37 -13.89 -12.91 3.03
CA PRO A 37 -14.49 -12.75 1.70
C PRO A 37 -14.45 -11.26 1.28
N ILE A 38 -13.26 -10.78 0.96
CA ILE A 38 -13.03 -9.40 0.50
C ILE A 38 -13.38 -9.30 -0.99
N LYS A 39 -14.22 -8.32 -1.31
CA LYS A 39 -14.55 -7.95 -2.69
C LYS A 39 -13.71 -6.75 -3.10
N PHE A 40 -13.10 -6.81 -4.28
CA PHE A 40 -12.34 -5.69 -4.85
C PHE A 40 -13.18 -4.98 -5.90
N THR A 41 -13.35 -3.66 -5.74
CA THR A 41 -14.10 -2.82 -6.68
C THR A 41 -13.23 -1.65 -7.11
N PHE A 42 -13.04 -1.51 -8.42
CA PHE A 42 -12.30 -0.42 -9.05
C PHE A 42 -13.25 0.28 -10.02
N ASP A 43 -13.44 1.59 -9.89
CA ASP A 43 -14.36 2.39 -10.72
C ASP A 43 -15.78 1.79 -10.82
N GLY A 44 -16.29 1.29 -9.70
CA GLY A 44 -17.62 0.66 -9.64
C GLY A 44 -17.70 -0.75 -10.25
N LYS A 45 -16.60 -1.28 -10.79
CA LYS A 45 -16.52 -2.64 -11.35
C LYS A 45 -15.86 -3.58 -10.36
N THR A 46 -16.54 -4.69 -10.06
CA THR A 46 -15.98 -5.76 -9.22
C THR A 46 -14.94 -6.54 -10.02
N LYS A 47 -13.75 -6.74 -9.43
CA LYS A 47 -12.68 -7.57 -9.98
C LYS A 47 -12.44 -8.77 -9.06
N ALA A 48 -12.30 -9.94 -9.69
CA ALA A 48 -11.88 -11.15 -8.99
C ALA A 48 -10.38 -11.07 -8.66
N LEU A 49 -10.00 -11.64 -7.52
CA LEU A 49 -8.59 -11.80 -7.19
C LEU A 49 -7.95 -12.81 -8.16
N PRO A 50 -6.80 -12.52 -8.78
CA PRO A 50 -6.16 -13.47 -9.68
C PRO A 50 -5.69 -14.73 -8.92
N GLU A 51 -5.52 -15.84 -9.65
CA GLU A 51 -5.03 -17.09 -9.07
C GLU A 51 -3.65 -16.91 -8.41
N GLY A 52 -3.44 -17.61 -7.29
CA GLY A 52 -2.19 -17.58 -6.54
C GLY A 52 -2.05 -16.42 -5.55
N TYR A 53 -3.02 -15.50 -5.51
CA TYR A 53 -3.07 -14.46 -4.48
C TYR A 53 -4.04 -14.82 -3.36
N ALA A 54 -3.72 -14.39 -2.15
CA ALA A 54 -4.56 -14.54 -0.97
C ALA A 54 -4.69 -13.21 -0.23
N VAL A 55 -5.80 -13.07 0.48
CA VAL A 55 -6.02 -11.98 1.44
C VAL A 55 -5.88 -12.55 2.83
N LEU A 56 -5.07 -11.91 3.66
CA LEU A 56 -4.75 -12.39 5.00
C LEU A 56 -5.18 -11.35 6.02
N THR A 57 -5.86 -11.78 7.08
CA THR A 57 -6.13 -10.90 8.23
C THR A 57 -5.22 -11.28 9.37
N TYR A 58 -4.44 -10.32 9.88
CA TYR A 58 -3.53 -10.50 11.02
C TYR A 58 -3.62 -9.30 11.95
N LYS A 59 -3.87 -9.55 13.24
CA LYS A 59 -4.00 -8.51 14.28
C LYS A 59 -4.91 -7.34 13.82
N ASP A 60 -6.12 -7.69 13.39
CA ASP A 60 -7.14 -6.75 12.89
C ASP A 60 -6.72 -5.91 11.67
N ARG A 61 -5.69 -6.35 10.93
CA ARG A 61 -5.26 -5.73 9.67
C ARG A 61 -5.45 -6.71 8.52
N THR A 62 -6.11 -6.25 7.47
CA THR A 62 -6.28 -7.01 6.23
C THR A 62 -5.15 -6.66 5.28
N TYR A 63 -4.37 -7.66 4.88
CA TYR A 63 -3.28 -7.57 3.91
C TYR A 63 -3.79 -8.04 2.56
N VAL A 64 -3.67 -7.16 1.57
CA VAL A 64 -4.09 -7.41 0.19
C VAL A 64 -2.88 -7.38 -0.75
N PRO A 65 -2.93 -8.07 -1.90
CA PRO A 65 -1.82 -8.07 -2.83
C PRO A 65 -1.56 -6.68 -3.42
N ALA A 66 -0.41 -6.10 -3.08
CA ALA A 66 -0.05 -4.76 -3.53
C ALA A 66 0.01 -4.64 -5.07
N ARG A 67 0.52 -5.66 -5.77
CA ARG A 67 0.60 -5.66 -7.24
C ARG A 67 -0.78 -5.56 -7.89
N PHE A 68 -1.72 -6.40 -7.45
CA PHE A 68 -3.07 -6.43 -7.99
C PHE A 68 -3.77 -5.07 -7.83
N VAL A 69 -3.67 -4.49 -6.62
CA VAL A 69 -4.24 -3.16 -6.36
C VAL A 69 -3.56 -2.09 -7.22
N ALA A 70 -2.24 -2.09 -7.32
CA ALA A 70 -1.49 -1.09 -8.07
C ALA A 70 -1.75 -1.16 -9.58
N GLU A 71 -1.78 -2.35 -10.17
CA GLU A 71 -2.03 -2.54 -11.61
C GLU A 71 -3.46 -2.16 -12.00
N GLU A 72 -4.46 -2.49 -11.17
CA GLU A 72 -5.84 -2.05 -11.38
C GLU A 72 -5.99 -0.52 -11.25
N LEU A 73 -5.09 0.15 -10.51
CA LEU A 73 -4.98 1.61 -10.44
C LEU A 73 -4.11 2.21 -11.58
N GLY A 74 -3.70 1.42 -12.57
CA GLY A 74 -2.93 1.89 -13.72
C GLY A 74 -1.44 2.10 -13.45
N ALA A 75 -0.90 1.53 -12.37
CA ALA A 75 0.53 1.56 -12.09
C ALA A 75 1.25 0.33 -12.69
N LYS A 76 2.50 0.54 -13.11
CA LYS A 76 3.46 -0.52 -13.44
C LYS A 76 4.15 -0.99 -12.16
N VAL A 77 4.30 -2.30 -12.00
CA VAL A 77 4.97 -2.90 -10.83
C VAL A 77 6.15 -3.74 -11.27
N ASP A 78 7.36 -3.35 -10.86
CA ASP A 78 8.61 -4.06 -11.15
C ASP A 78 9.20 -4.66 -9.86
N TRP A 79 9.77 -5.87 -9.96
CA TRP A 79 10.58 -6.46 -8.90
C TRP A 79 12.06 -6.25 -9.22
N ILE A 80 12.76 -5.54 -8.33
CA ILE A 80 14.19 -5.29 -8.43
C ILE A 80 14.90 -6.26 -7.51
N ASN A 81 15.41 -7.35 -8.09
CA ASN A 81 16.02 -8.44 -7.31
C ASN A 81 17.29 -8.02 -6.57
N SER A 82 18.09 -7.12 -7.14
CA SER A 82 19.36 -6.65 -6.55
C SER A 82 19.16 -5.96 -5.19
N THR A 83 18.04 -5.27 -5.02
CA THR A 83 17.71 -4.50 -3.81
C THR A 83 16.50 -5.04 -3.05
N GLN A 84 15.96 -6.19 -3.48
CA GLN A 84 14.74 -6.78 -2.93
C GLN A 84 13.60 -5.75 -2.85
N THR A 85 13.45 -4.94 -3.89
CA THR A 85 12.54 -3.80 -3.91
C THR A 85 11.38 -4.03 -4.88
N VAL A 86 10.16 -3.73 -4.42
CA VAL A 86 8.99 -3.59 -5.28
C VAL A 86 8.89 -2.13 -5.72
N ALA A 87 9.11 -1.86 -6.99
CA ALA A 87 8.96 -0.52 -7.57
C ALA A 87 7.59 -0.38 -8.22
N ILE A 88 6.80 0.60 -7.78
CA ILE A 88 5.47 0.90 -8.34
C ILE A 88 5.53 2.28 -8.98
N THR A 89 5.24 2.36 -10.29
CA THR A 89 5.34 3.59 -11.08
C THR A 89 4.04 3.82 -11.86
N THR A 90 3.37 4.95 -11.63
CA THR A 90 2.20 5.36 -12.40
C THR A 90 2.63 6.18 -13.62
N THR A 91 2.24 5.77 -14.83
CA THR A 91 2.51 6.54 -16.06
C THR A 91 1.50 7.67 -16.28
N THR A 92 0.48 7.80 -15.41
CA THR A 92 -0.63 8.74 -15.62
C THR A 92 -0.87 9.60 -14.37
N GLY A 93 -0.42 10.86 -14.46
CA GLY A 93 -1.04 12.05 -13.85
C GLY A 93 -1.28 12.08 -12.34
N LEU A 94 -0.23 12.32 -11.55
CA LEU A 94 -0.39 13.05 -10.29
C LEU A 94 -0.14 14.55 -10.55
N PRO A 95 -1.12 15.44 -10.30
CA PRO A 95 -0.87 16.87 -10.23
C PRO A 95 -0.17 17.16 -8.90
N SER A 96 1.15 16.98 -8.90
CA SER A 96 2.01 17.36 -7.78
C SER A 96 3.38 17.71 -8.35
N GLY A 97 3.49 18.91 -8.94
CA GLY A 97 4.76 19.60 -9.16
C GLY A 97 5.84 18.81 -9.90
N GLN A 98 5.50 18.07 -10.95
CA GLN A 98 6.51 17.37 -11.74
C GLN A 98 7.19 18.32 -12.72
N ASN A 99 8.52 18.39 -12.65
CA ASN A 99 9.38 18.89 -13.71
C ASN A 99 9.22 17.99 -14.95
N CYS A 100 8.24 18.26 -15.82
CA CYS A 100 8.33 17.78 -17.19
C CYS A 100 9.48 18.54 -17.86
N GLY A 101 10.39 17.83 -18.53
CA GLY A 101 11.55 18.47 -19.19
C GLY A 101 11.17 19.60 -20.14
N THR A 102 9.92 19.65 -20.60
CA THR A 102 9.32 20.74 -21.36
C THR A 102 7.86 20.96 -20.95
N PRO A 103 7.55 21.84 -19.99
CA PRO A 103 6.17 22.20 -19.71
C PRO A 103 5.61 23.00 -20.89
N ALA A 104 4.42 22.63 -21.35
CA ALA A 104 3.81 23.19 -22.55
C ALA A 104 2.48 23.88 -22.28
N ILE A 105 1.94 23.78 -21.07
CA ILE A 105 0.67 24.42 -20.72
C ILE A 105 0.98 25.72 -19.97
N LYS A 106 0.58 26.85 -20.56
CA LYS A 106 0.84 28.18 -19.99
C LYS A 106 -0.32 28.62 -19.11
N GLY A 107 -0.12 28.80 -17.81
CA GLY A 107 -1.08 29.39 -16.89
C GLY A 107 -0.78 30.86 -16.62
N ASN A 108 -1.81 31.71 -16.63
CA ASN A 108 -1.73 33.11 -16.24
C ASN A 108 -2.95 33.53 -15.41
N ILE A 109 -2.82 34.65 -14.71
CA ILE A 109 -3.88 35.29 -13.95
C ILE A 109 -4.33 36.52 -14.75
N SER A 110 -5.61 36.55 -15.12
CA SER A 110 -6.24 37.68 -15.81
C SER A 110 -6.26 38.92 -14.89
N SER A 111 -6.42 40.12 -15.46
CA SER A 111 -6.64 41.36 -14.68
C SER A 111 -7.87 41.30 -13.77
N SER A 112 -8.82 40.41 -14.08
CA SER A 112 -9.99 40.09 -13.25
C SER A 112 -9.71 39.12 -12.09
N GLY A 113 -8.48 38.62 -11.96
CA GLY A 113 -8.07 37.62 -10.96
C GLY A 113 -8.34 36.17 -11.39
N GLU A 114 -8.80 35.94 -12.62
CA GLU A 114 -9.15 34.61 -13.09
C GLU A 114 -7.91 33.82 -13.55
N LYS A 115 -7.77 32.59 -13.04
CA LYS A 115 -6.73 31.65 -13.45
C LYS A 115 -7.10 30.97 -14.76
N ILE A 116 -6.34 31.23 -15.82
CA ILE A 116 -6.60 30.71 -17.17
C ILE A 116 -5.38 29.94 -17.65
N PHE A 117 -5.58 28.72 -18.17
CA PHE A 117 -4.51 27.98 -18.83
C PHE A 117 -4.72 27.91 -20.34
N HIS A 118 -3.60 27.89 -21.05
CA HIS A 118 -3.52 27.88 -22.50
C HIS A 118 -2.75 26.64 -22.96
N VAL A 119 -3.31 25.95 -23.96
CA VAL A 119 -2.73 24.76 -24.58
C VAL A 119 -2.05 25.13 -25.90
N PRO A 120 -0.97 24.45 -26.32
CA PRO A 120 -0.35 24.66 -27.63
C PRO A 120 -1.38 24.56 -28.76
N GLY A 121 -1.35 25.50 -29.70
CA GLY A 121 -2.32 25.58 -30.79
C GLY A 121 -3.64 26.31 -30.45
N GLY A 122 -3.83 26.76 -29.21
CA GLY A 122 -4.95 27.64 -28.86
C GLY A 122 -4.75 29.08 -29.36
N GLN A 123 -5.84 29.81 -29.60
CA GLN A 123 -5.85 31.18 -30.17
C GLN A 123 -4.92 32.15 -29.44
N TYR A 124 -4.85 32.03 -28.11
CA TYR A 124 -4.09 32.92 -27.26
C TYR A 124 -2.74 32.33 -26.81
N TYR A 125 -2.37 31.12 -27.23
CA TYR A 125 -1.20 30.43 -26.71
C TYR A 125 0.13 31.17 -26.97
N GLU A 126 0.31 31.68 -28.19
CA GLU A 126 1.56 32.35 -28.60
C GLU A 126 1.74 33.71 -27.91
N VAL A 127 0.63 34.38 -27.59
CA VAL A 127 0.65 35.72 -26.97
C VAL A 127 0.65 35.69 -25.45
N THR A 128 0.27 34.56 -24.82
CA THR A 128 0.27 34.44 -23.37
C THR A 128 1.69 34.34 -22.82
N ILE A 129 1.99 35.22 -21.85
CA ILE A 129 3.13 35.12 -20.95
C ILE A 129 2.66 34.30 -19.75
N ALA A 130 3.33 33.17 -19.50
CA ALA A 130 2.96 32.28 -18.41
C ALA A 130 3.51 32.80 -17.07
N GLU A 131 2.66 32.81 -16.05
CA GLU A 131 3.05 32.96 -14.65
C GLU A 131 3.38 31.60 -14.03
N GLU A 132 2.70 30.55 -14.50
CA GLU A 132 2.92 29.17 -14.06
C GLU A 132 2.88 28.23 -15.26
N MET A 133 3.79 27.28 -15.29
CA MET A 133 3.92 26.33 -16.40
C MET A 133 3.50 24.94 -15.92
N PHE A 134 2.56 24.30 -16.63
CA PHE A 134 2.09 22.95 -16.33
C PHE A 134 2.52 21.96 -17.41
N CYS A 135 2.61 20.71 -16.99
CA CYS A 135 2.92 19.59 -17.88
C CYS A 135 1.70 19.09 -18.63
N THR A 136 0.53 19.15 -18.00
CA THR A 136 -0.73 18.68 -18.58
C THR A 136 -1.89 19.62 -18.24
N PRO A 137 -2.95 19.67 -19.06
CA PRO A 137 -4.15 20.46 -18.76
C PRO A 137 -4.81 20.07 -17.44
N GLU A 138 -4.76 18.78 -17.08
CA GLU A 138 -5.32 18.26 -15.84
C GLU A 138 -4.59 18.81 -14.61
N ALA A 139 -3.26 18.99 -14.73
CA ALA A 139 -2.48 19.63 -13.67
C ALA A 139 -2.87 21.11 -13.49
N ALA A 140 -3.11 21.83 -14.58
CA ALA A 140 -3.61 23.20 -14.51
C ALA A 140 -5.02 23.27 -13.89
N LEU A 141 -5.92 22.37 -14.27
CA LEU A 141 -7.26 22.23 -13.68
C LEU A 141 -7.19 21.96 -12.18
N ALA A 142 -6.33 21.02 -11.76
CA ALA A 142 -6.12 20.70 -10.35
C ALA A 142 -5.52 21.89 -9.56
N ALA A 143 -4.72 22.74 -10.20
CA ALA A 143 -4.20 23.99 -9.63
C ALA A 143 -5.23 25.15 -9.63
N GLY A 144 -6.45 24.88 -10.08
CA GLY A 144 -7.57 25.82 -10.08
C GLY A 144 -7.62 26.74 -11.30
N TYR A 145 -6.89 26.44 -12.37
CA TYR A 145 -7.00 27.16 -13.64
C TYR A 145 -8.16 26.61 -14.46
N ARG A 146 -8.92 27.48 -15.12
CA ARG A 146 -9.86 27.07 -16.15
C ARG A 146 -9.23 27.11 -17.53
N ALA A 147 -9.78 26.35 -18.48
CA ALA A 147 -9.33 26.42 -19.87
C ALA A 147 -9.62 27.80 -20.48
N SER A 148 -8.72 28.28 -21.34
CA SER A 148 -8.97 29.44 -22.18
C SER A 148 -10.19 29.20 -23.07
N LEU A 149 -11.10 30.17 -23.12
CA LEU A 149 -12.26 30.13 -24.00
C LEU A 149 -11.76 30.53 -25.39
N ARG A 150 -11.90 29.60 -26.34
CA ARG A 150 -11.50 29.66 -27.76
C ARG A 150 -10.87 30.96 -28.24
#